data_AF-A0A6L5GBY1-F1
#
_entry.id   AF-A0A6L5GBY1-F1
#
_cell.length_a   1.000
_cell.length_b   1.000
_cell.length_c   1.000
_cell.angle_alpha   90.00
_cell.angle_beta   90.00
_cell.angle_gamma   90.00
#
_symmetry.space_group_name_H-M   'P 1'
#
loop_
_entity.id
_entity.type
_entity.pdbx_description
1 polymer ?
#
loop_
_entity_poly.entity_id
_entity_poly.type
_entity_poly.pdbx_seq_one_letter_code
_entity_poly.pdbx_strand_id
1 'polypeptide(L)'
;MTSYKTDRARAAAQAADSAVYGRRRFGAGFFLGLVILVILAFVLGFVLVGGFGETLRVRLGATALSLLVATPLTFVLGFFVGMFGRVRRMGMGIVVGALVGTVILAGLFLLLR
;
A
#
# COMPACT_ATOMS: atom_id res chain seq x y z
N MET A 1 37.93 24.84 16.00
CA MET A 1 36.98 25.36 15.00
C MET A 1 36.63 24.24 14.04
N THR A 2 35.44 23.64 14.15
CA THR A 2 34.94 22.73 13.11
C THR A 2 34.66 23.58 11.87
N SER A 3 35.24 23.20 10.73
CA SER A 3 35.04 23.94 9.49
C SER A 3 33.57 23.82 9.08
N TYR A 4 32.93 24.93 8.74
CA TYR A 4 31.57 24.94 8.18
C TYR A 4 31.40 23.93 7.02
N LYS A 5 32.49 23.66 6.27
CA LYS A 5 32.53 22.65 5.22
C LYS A 5 32.41 21.21 5.75
N THR A 6 33.04 20.90 6.88
CA THR A 6 32.95 19.57 7.51
C THR A 6 31.57 19.28 8.12
N ASP A 7 30.89 20.29 8.67
CA ASP A 7 29.53 20.13 9.20
C ASP A 7 28.49 19.97 8.08
N ARG A 8 28.64 20.71 6.97
CA ARG A 8 27.80 20.53 5.77
C ARG A 8 27.99 19.16 5.13
N ALA A 9 29.21 18.63 5.09
CA ALA A 9 29.49 17.30 4.57
C ALA A 9 28.85 16.19 5.43
N ARG A 10 28.88 16.30 6.77
CA ARG A 10 28.19 15.38 7.68
C ARG A 10 26.67 15.44 7.52
N ALA A 11 26.10 16.64 7.42
CA ALA A 11 24.67 16.81 7.20
C ALA A 11 24.21 16.20 5.85
N ALA A 12 25.02 16.36 4.80
CA ALA A 12 24.74 15.75 3.49
C ALA A 12 24.83 14.22 3.53
N ALA A 13 25.81 13.65 4.24
CA ALA A 13 25.92 12.20 4.42
C ALA A 13 24.72 11.62 5.19
N GLN A 14 24.32 12.27 6.28
CA GLN A 14 23.13 11.88 7.05
C GLN A 14 21.83 12.01 6.24
N ALA A 15 21.73 13.03 5.38
CA ALA A 15 20.60 13.18 4.45
C ALA A 15 20.56 12.07 3.39
N ALA A 16 21.72 11.63 2.89
CA ALA A 16 21.81 10.51 1.95
C ALA A 16 21.39 9.18 2.60
N ASP A 17 21.88 8.87 3.81
CA ASP A 17 21.52 7.65 4.53
C ASP A 17 20.04 7.61 4.91
N SER A 18 19.50 8.73 5.40
CA SER A 18 18.07 8.86 5.71
C SER A 18 17.19 8.77 4.45
N ALA A 19 17.68 9.19 3.29
CA ALA A 19 16.98 9.02 2.02
C ALA A 19 16.91 7.55 1.58
N VAL A 20 17.98 6.75 1.78
CA VAL A 20 17.98 5.31 1.50
C VAL A 20 17.08 4.56 2.48
N TYR A 21 17.20 4.85 3.79
CA TYR A 21 16.34 4.27 4.82
C TYR A 21 14.87 4.53 4.53
N GLY A 22 14.55 5.77 4.18
CA GLY A 22 13.21 6.17 3.85
C GLY A 22 12.65 5.53 2.57
N ARG A 23 13.48 5.30 1.54
CA ARG A 23 13.08 4.57 0.32
C ARG A 23 12.75 3.11 0.62
N ARG A 24 13.57 2.43 1.44
CA ARG A 24 13.31 1.04 1.86
C ARG A 24 11.99 0.92 2.63
N ARG A 25 11.74 1.85 3.56
CA ARG A 25 10.47 1.91 4.31
C ARG A 25 9.27 2.17 3.41
N PHE A 26 9.40 3.04 2.43
CA PHE A 26 8.36 3.26 1.43
C PHE A 26 8.07 2.00 0.61
N GLY A 27 9.11 1.34 0.09
CA GLY A 27 8.96 0.10 -0.66
C GLY A 27 8.29 -1.00 0.17
N ALA A 28 8.73 -1.19 1.42
CA ALA A 28 8.09 -2.14 2.34
C ALA A 28 6.62 -1.79 2.59
N GLY A 29 6.31 -0.51 2.80
CA GLY A 29 4.94 -0.03 2.92
C GLY A 29 4.11 -0.31 1.67
N PHE A 30 4.66 -0.07 0.49
CA PHE A 30 4.01 -0.33 -0.81
C PHE A 30 3.60 -1.80 -0.96
N PHE A 31 4.53 -2.73 -0.74
CA PHE A 31 4.22 -4.16 -0.77
C PHE A 31 3.18 -4.55 0.28
N LEU A 32 3.29 -3.99 1.49
CA LEU A 32 2.36 -4.27 2.57
C LEU A 32 0.95 -3.78 2.24
N GLY A 33 0.82 -2.59 1.65
CA GLY A 33 -0.47 -2.06 1.17
C GLY A 33 -1.10 -2.91 0.08
N LEU A 34 -0.31 -3.39 -0.89
CA LEU A 34 -0.79 -4.32 -1.91
C LEU A 34 -1.32 -5.62 -1.30
N VAL A 35 -0.55 -6.23 -0.39
CA VAL A 35 -0.90 -7.51 0.24
C VAL A 35 -2.16 -7.37 1.09
N ILE A 36 -2.24 -6.34 1.94
CA ILE A 36 -3.43 -6.09 2.76
C ILE A 36 -4.65 -5.92 1.86
N LEU A 37 -4.56 -5.06 0.84
CA LEU A 37 -5.68 -4.80 -0.06
C LEU A 37 -6.19 -6.09 -0.73
N VAL A 38 -5.28 -6.89 -1.30
CA VAL A 38 -5.64 -8.13 -2.02
C VAL A 38 -6.33 -9.11 -1.08
N ILE A 39 -5.77 -9.32 0.12
CA ILE A 39 -6.36 -10.22 1.12
C ILE A 39 -7.74 -9.71 1.52
N LEU A 40 -7.87 -8.43 1.84
CA LEU A 40 -9.13 -7.86 2.31
C LEU A 40 -10.21 -7.94 1.22
N ALA A 41 -9.89 -7.54 0.00
CA ALA A 41 -10.81 -7.59 -1.13
C ALA A 41 -11.25 -9.03 -1.46
N PHE A 42 -10.34 -9.98 -1.37
CA PHE A 42 -10.65 -11.40 -1.61
C PHE A 42 -11.53 -11.98 -0.49
N VAL A 43 -11.19 -11.72 0.77
CA VAL A 43 -11.98 -12.18 1.93
C VAL A 43 -13.38 -11.58 1.90
N LEU A 44 -13.50 -10.26 1.69
CA LEU A 44 -14.80 -9.59 1.56
C LEU A 44 -15.60 -10.12 0.37
N GLY A 45 -14.94 -10.37 -0.77
CA GLY A 45 -15.60 -10.94 -1.95
C GLY A 45 -16.12 -12.36 -1.69
N PHE A 46 -15.39 -13.15 -0.90
CA PHE A 46 -15.82 -14.49 -0.49
C PHE A 46 -17.04 -14.44 0.45
N VAL A 47 -17.03 -13.50 1.40
CA VAL A 47 -18.17 -13.24 2.29
C VAL A 47 -19.41 -12.80 1.50
N LEU A 48 -19.23 -12.04 0.42
CA LEU A 48 -20.33 -11.47 -0.36
C LEU A 48 -21.05 -12.49 -1.26
N VAL A 49 -20.33 -13.45 -1.81
CA VAL A 49 -20.87 -14.42 -2.79
C VAL A 49 -21.14 -15.79 -2.18
N GLY A 50 -20.41 -16.18 -1.13
CA GLY A 50 -20.64 -17.44 -0.43
C GLY A 50 -20.19 -18.68 -1.23
N GLY A 51 -19.16 -19.36 -0.73
CA GLY A 51 -18.78 -20.70 -1.19
C GLY A 51 -17.83 -20.76 -2.38
N PHE A 52 -17.17 -21.91 -2.55
CA PHE A 52 -16.14 -22.15 -3.57
C PHE A 52 -16.69 -22.58 -4.94
N GLY A 53 -18.00 -22.86 -5.05
CA GLY A 53 -18.64 -23.38 -6.27
C GLY A 53 -19.07 -22.33 -7.30
N GLU A 54 -18.83 -21.06 -7.01
CA GLU A 54 -19.28 -19.94 -7.84
C GLU A 54 -18.37 -19.68 -9.04
N THR A 55 -18.97 -19.20 -10.14
CA THR A 55 -18.21 -18.98 -11.38
C THR A 55 -17.12 -17.92 -11.18
N LEU A 56 -15.99 -18.10 -11.88
CA LEU A 56 -14.84 -17.18 -11.77
C LEU A 56 -15.24 -15.72 -12.02
N ARG A 57 -16.18 -15.48 -12.95
CA ARG A 57 -16.71 -14.14 -13.27
C ARG A 57 -17.48 -13.51 -12.11
N VAL A 58 -18.38 -14.25 -11.47
CA VAL A 58 -19.14 -13.77 -10.30
C VAL A 58 -18.18 -13.44 -9.16
N ARG A 59 -17.17 -14.30 -8.95
CA ARG A 59 -16.17 -14.10 -7.90
C ARG A 59 -15.29 -12.88 -8.14
N LEU A 60 -14.81 -12.69 -9.36
CA LEU A 60 -14.06 -11.49 -9.74
C LEU A 60 -14.91 -10.22 -9.59
N GLY A 61 -16.20 -10.27 -9.94
CA GLY A 61 -17.13 -9.15 -9.72
C GLY A 61 -17.31 -8.80 -8.25
N ALA A 62 -17.45 -9.81 -7.38
CA ALA A 62 -17.57 -9.58 -5.95
C ALA A 62 -16.27 -9.08 -5.30
N THR A 63 -15.11 -9.58 -5.74
CA THR A 63 -13.81 -9.04 -5.33
C THR A 63 -13.65 -7.59 -5.79
N ALA A 64 -14.08 -7.24 -7.01
CA ALA A 64 -14.05 -5.87 -7.51
C ALA A 64 -14.97 -4.93 -6.73
N LEU A 65 -16.20 -5.36 -6.41
CA LEU A 65 -17.10 -4.61 -5.53
C LEU A 65 -16.51 -4.43 -4.13
N SER A 66 -15.82 -5.45 -3.63
CA SER A 66 -15.17 -5.41 -2.32
C SER A 66 -14.03 -4.39 -2.24
N LEU A 67 -13.50 -3.92 -3.37
CA LEU A 67 -12.51 -2.82 -3.39
C LEU A 67 -13.09 -1.50 -2.87
N LEU A 68 -14.41 -1.29 -2.97
CA LEU A 68 -15.09 -0.11 -2.42
C LEU A 68 -14.95 -0.01 -0.91
N VAL A 69 -14.74 -1.14 -0.24
CA VAL A 69 -14.54 -1.23 1.22
C VAL A 69 -13.07 -1.46 1.56
N ALA A 70 -12.40 -2.36 0.84
CA ALA A 70 -11.01 -2.71 1.11
C ALA A 70 -10.04 -1.54 0.90
N THR A 71 -10.24 -0.75 -0.15
CA THR A 71 -9.37 0.39 -0.47
C THR A 71 -9.39 1.46 0.62
N PRO A 72 -10.56 2.01 1.03
CA PRO A 72 -10.58 3.02 2.09
C PRO A 72 -10.08 2.49 3.43
N LEU A 73 -10.36 1.23 3.79
CA LEU A 73 -9.80 0.64 5.01
C LEU A 73 -8.27 0.57 4.98
N THR A 74 -7.70 0.17 3.84
CA THR A 74 -6.24 0.10 3.68
C THR A 74 -5.62 1.50 3.66
N PHE A 75 -6.31 2.51 3.12
CA PHE A 75 -5.90 3.90 3.21
C PHE A 75 -5.89 4.41 4.64
N VAL A 76 -6.97 4.17 5.41
CA VAL A 76 -7.05 4.56 6.83
C VAL A 76 -5.90 3.93 7.61
N LEU A 77 -5.60 2.65 7.40
CA LEU A 77 -4.47 1.97 8.01
C LEU A 77 -3.13 2.60 7.60
N GLY A 78 -2.94 2.90 6.31
CA GLY A 78 -1.76 3.56 5.79
C GLY A 78 -1.55 4.96 6.38
N PHE A 79 -2.61 5.77 6.47
CA PHE A 79 -2.56 7.08 7.11
C PHE A 79 -2.27 6.98 8.61
N PHE A 80 -2.93 6.06 9.32
CA PHE A 80 -2.69 5.81 10.74
C PHE A 80 -1.23 5.45 11.02
N VAL A 81 -0.67 4.50 10.26
CA VAL A 81 0.77 4.18 10.32
C VAL A 81 1.61 5.41 9.96
N GLY A 82 1.17 6.20 8.99
CA GLY A 82 1.84 7.42 8.53
C GLY A 82 1.92 8.55 9.56
N MET A 83 1.01 8.59 10.55
CA MET A 83 0.99 9.60 11.62
C MET A 83 2.21 9.49 12.54
N PHE A 84 2.80 8.30 12.66
CA PHE A 84 4.01 8.11 13.44
C PHE A 84 5.23 8.55 12.60
N GLY A 85 5.84 9.68 12.96
CA GLY A 85 6.92 10.31 12.17
C GLY A 85 8.06 9.37 11.75
N ARG A 86 8.40 8.37 12.57
CA ARG A 86 9.44 7.36 12.26
C ARG A 86 9.06 6.41 11.11
N VAL A 87 7.77 6.15 10.91
CA VAL A 87 7.24 5.24 9.87
C VAL A 87 6.38 5.97 8.84
N ARG A 88 6.43 7.31 8.79
CA ARG A 88 5.68 8.14 7.83
C ARG A 88 5.80 7.67 6.39
N ARG A 89 7.02 7.38 5.93
CA ARG A 89 7.26 6.88 4.55
C ARG A 89 6.69 5.49 4.32
N MET A 90 6.64 4.65 5.35
CA MET A 90 6.00 3.34 5.28
C MET A 90 4.48 3.48 5.17
N GLY A 91 3.86 4.34 5.98
CA GLY A 91 2.44 4.66 5.88
C GLY A 91 2.04 5.18 4.49
N MET A 92 2.80 6.14 3.95
CA MET A 92 2.58 6.61 2.57
C MET A 92 2.77 5.50 1.54
N GLY A 93 3.74 4.60 1.75
CA GLY A 93 3.91 3.41 0.93
C GLY A 93 2.65 2.55 0.91
N ILE A 94 2.04 2.27 2.07
CA ILE A 94 0.80 1.48 2.18
C ILE A 94 -0.32 2.11 1.36
N VAL A 95 -0.52 3.42 1.48
CA VAL A 95 -1.54 4.14 0.71
C VAL A 95 -1.31 4.01 -0.80
N VAL A 96 -0.08 4.25 -1.26
CA VAL A 96 0.26 4.13 -2.69
C VAL A 96 0.13 2.69 -3.18
N GLY A 97 0.56 1.72 -2.37
CA GLY A 97 0.43 0.29 -2.67
C GLY A 97 -1.03 -0.11 -2.83
N ALA A 98 -1.90 0.32 -1.91
CA ALA A 98 -3.33 0.09 -2.01
C ALA A 98 -3.94 0.77 -3.24
N LEU A 99 -3.56 2.01 -3.57
CA LEU A 99 -4.06 2.70 -4.75
C LEU A 99 -3.72 1.94 -6.04
N VAL A 100 -2.46 1.55 -6.20
CA VAL A 100 -1.99 0.79 -7.35
C VAL A 100 -2.67 -0.58 -7.41
N GLY A 101 -2.78 -1.27 -6.27
CA GLY A 101 -3.49 -2.55 -6.19
C GLY A 101 -4.95 -2.45 -6.63
N THR A 102 -5.65 -1.39 -6.22
CA THR A 102 -7.05 -1.16 -6.59
C THR A 102 -7.17 -0.95 -8.09
N VAL A 103 -6.30 -0.15 -8.70
CA VAL A 103 -6.29 0.06 -10.15
C VAL A 103 -6.01 -1.24 -10.90
N ILE A 104 -5.05 -2.05 -10.42
CA ILE A 104 -4.73 -3.34 -11.05
C ILE A 104 -5.92 -4.30 -10.96
N LEU A 105 -6.53 -4.48 -9.79
CA LEU A 105 -7.64 -5.41 -9.61
C LEU A 105 -8.90 -4.96 -10.35
N ALA A 106 -9.21 -3.66 -10.32
CA ALA A 106 -10.32 -3.10 -11.09
C ALA A 106 -10.09 -3.22 -12.59
N GLY A 107 -8.87 -2.92 -13.07
CA GLY A 107 -8.49 -3.09 -14.47
C GLY A 107 -8.57 -4.55 -14.92
N LEU A 108 -8.10 -5.48 -14.10
CA LEU A 108 -8.19 -6.92 -14.35
C LEU A 108 -9.66 -7.37 -14.48
N PHE A 109 -10.53 -6.89 -13.59
CA PHE A 109 -11.97 -7.17 -13.67
C PHE A 109 -12.59 -6.63 -14.97
N LEU A 110 -12.26 -5.40 -15.36
CA LEU A 110 -12.77 -4.80 -16.60
C LEU A 110 -12.28 -5.54 -17.86
N LEU A 111 -11.07 -6.11 -17.84
CA LEU A 111 -10.52 -6.88 -18.96
C LEU A 111 -11.05 -8.32 -19.04
N LEU A 112 -11.44 -8.92 -17.92
CA LEU A 112 -11.92 -10.30 -17.83
C LEU A 112 -13.46 -10.43 -17.82
N ARG A 113 -14.19 -9.31 -17.80
CA ARG A 113 -15.66 -9.24 -17.90
C ARG A 113 -16.13 -9.52 -19.31
#